data_AF-A0A0V1LY68-F1
#
_entry.id   AF-A0A0V1LY68-F1
#
_cell.length_a   1.000
_cell.length_b   1.000
_cell.length_c   1.000
_cell.angle_alpha   90.00
_cell.angle_beta   90.00
_cell.angle_gamma   90.00
#
_symmetry.space_group_name_H-M   'P 1'
#
loop_
_entity.id
_entity.type
_entity.pdbx_description
1 polymer ?
#
loop_
_entity_poly.entity_id
_entity_poly.type
_entity_poly.pdbx_seq_one_letter_code
_entity_poly.pdbx_strand_id
1 'polypeptide(L)' 'MGDAKGETIFRSLEDYLKEHNVPLRNITAVATDGAPAMVGRYTGFATLLKETVPDVRAVH' A
#
# COMPACT_ATOMS: atom_id res chain seq x y z
N MET A 1 -17.97 -3.93 -9.57
CA MET A 1 -16.86 -4.26 -10.49
C MET A 1 -15.65 -3.53 -9.93
N GLY A 2 -14.68 -4.24 -9.35
CA GLY A 2 -13.48 -3.62 -8.78
C GLY A 2 -12.38 -3.46 -9.82
N ASP A 3 -11.45 -2.52 -9.63
CA ASP A 3 -10.23 -2.39 -10.42
C ASP A 3 -9.00 -2.83 -9.61
N ALA A 4 -7.90 -3.09 -10.31
CA ALA A 4 -6.64 -3.53 -9.70
C ALA A 4 -5.60 -2.38 -9.65
N LYS A 5 -6.03 -1.13 -9.52
CA LYS A 5 -5.11 0.01 -9.40
C LYS A 5 -4.46 0.01 -8.01
N GLY A 6 -3.20 0.43 -7.95
CA GLY A 6 -2.47 0.57 -6.69
C GLY A 6 -3.20 1.43 -5.66
N GLU A 7 -3.81 2.53 -6.11
CA GLU A 7 -4.59 3.41 -5.26
C GLU A 7 -5.83 2.74 -4.66
N THR A 8 -6.58 1.97 -5.46
CA THR A 8 -7.75 1.24 -4.97
C THR A 8 -7.35 0.20 -3.94
N ILE A 9 -6.25 -0.52 -4.18
CA ILE A 9 -5.70 -1.50 -3.23
C ILE A 9 -5.25 -0.80 -1.94
N PHE A 10 -4.55 0.34 -2.05
CA PHE A 10 -4.06 1.11 -0.91
C PHE A 10 -5.19 1.62 -0.02
N ARG A 11 -6.20 2.28 -0.62
CA ARG A 11 -7.39 2.76 0.10
C ARG A 11 -8.15 1.61 0.78
N SER A 12 -8.30 0.48 0.09
CA SER A 12 -8.96 -0.70 0.65
C SER A 12 -8.23 -1.23 1.89
N LEU A 13 -6.89 -1.26 1.88
CA LEU A 13 -6.08 -1.63 3.05
C LEU A 13 -6.21 -0.60 4.18
N GLU A 14 -6.15 0.68 3.86
CA GLU A 14 -6.27 1.76 4.83
C GLU A 14 -7.62 1.72 5.56
N ASP A 15 -8.71 1.59 4.81
CA ASP A 15 -10.07 1.48 5.33
C ASP A 15 -10.21 0.24 6.24
N TYR A 16 -9.69 -0.92 5.80
CA TYR A 16 -9.72 -2.15 6.57
C TYR A 16 -8.97 -2.02 7.91
N LEU A 17 -7.75 -1.48 7.91
CA LEU A 17 -6.98 -1.32 9.14
C LEU A 17 -7.60 -0.29 10.07
N LYS A 18 -8.18 0.78 9.52
CA LYS A 18 -8.92 1.79 10.29
C LYS A 18 -10.14 1.22 10.98
N GLU A 19 -10.93 0.38 10.28
CA GLU A 19 -12.08 -0.32 10.86
C GLU A 19 -11.67 -1.18 12.08
N HIS A 20 -10.50 -1.81 11.99
CA HIS A 20 -9.95 -2.64 13.06
C HIS A 20 -9.09 -1.89 14.09
N ASN A 21 -9.05 -0.55 14.04
CA ASN A 21 -8.23 0.30 14.91
C ASN A 21 -6.73 -0.07 14.90
N VAL A 22 -6.24 -0.56 13.75
CA VAL A 22 -4.82 -0.86 13.54
C VAL A 22 -4.17 0.33 12.81
N PRO A 23 -3.24 1.06 13.44
CA PRO A 23 -2.56 2.16 12.76
C PRO A 23 -1.72 1.68 11.58
N LEU A 24 -1.82 2.33 10.42
CA LEU A 24 -1.06 2.00 9.22
C LEU A 24 0.46 2.01 9.45
N ARG A 25 0.94 2.90 10.34
CA ARG A 25 2.34 3.00 10.79
C ARG A 25 2.92 1.72 11.40
N ASN A 26 2.08 0.73 11.75
CA ASN A 26 2.53 -0.56 12.26
C ASN A 26 3.08 -1.46 11.14
N ILE A 27 2.84 -1.13 9.87
CA ILE A 27 3.40 -1.87 8.74
C ILE A 27 4.90 -1.58 8.64
N THR A 28 5.71 -2.62 8.81
CA THR A 28 7.17 -2.51 8.76
C THR A 28 7.75 -2.86 7.39
N ALA A 29 7.05 -3.67 6.61
CA ALA A 29 7.48 -4.08 5.29
C ALA A 29 6.31 -4.44 4.36
N VAL A 30 6.55 -4.33 3.06
CA VAL A 30 5.68 -4.81 1.98
C VAL A 30 6.51 -5.60 0.97
N ALA A 31 6.03 -6.77 0.58
CA ALA A 31 6.54 -7.53 -0.55
C ALA A 31 5.54 -7.47 -1.70
N THR A 32 6.02 -7.26 -2.92
CA THR A 32 5.17 -7.12 -4.11
C THR A 32 5.72 -7.96 -5.24
N ASP A 33 4.87 -8.40 -6.17
CA ASP A 33 5.24 -9.18 -7.36
C ASP A 33 5.84 -8.33 -8.50
N GLY A 34 6.14 -7.06 -8.25
CA GLY A 34 6.65 -6.14 -9.27
C GLY A 34 5.59 -5.61 -10.24
N ALA A 35 4.30 -5.93 -10.06
CA ALA A 35 3.25 -5.44 -10.97
C ALA A 35 3.21 -3.90 -11.00
N PRO A 36 2.93 -3.26 -12.16
CA PRO A 36 2.88 -1.79 -12.26
C PRO A 36 1.92 -1.12 -11.26
N ALA A 37 0.83 -1.79 -10.92
CA ALA A 37 -0.10 -1.32 -9.89
C ALA A 37 0.51 -1.31 -8.48
N MET A 38 1.47 -2.18 -8.20
CA MET A 38 2.13 -2.26 -6.90
C MET A 38 3.34 -1.33 -6.80
N VAL A 39 4.13 -1.22 -7.87
CA VAL A 39 5.44 -0.54 -7.87
C VAL A 39 5.48 0.77 -8.64
N GLY A 40 4.36 1.20 -9.20
CA GLY A 40 4.24 2.44 -9.98
C GLY A 40 4.77 3.66 -9.21
N ARG A 41 5.59 4.47 -9.89
CA ARG A 41 6.33 5.59 -9.30
C ARG A 41 5.47 6.63 -8.56
N TYR A 42 4.23 6.85 -9.01
CA TYR A 42 3.35 7.90 -8.48
C TYR A 42 2.06 7.35 -7.87
N THR A 43 1.56 6.23 -8.40
CA THR A 43 0.25 5.67 -8.02
C THR A 43 0.32 4.19 -7.67
N GLY A 44 1.53 3.65 -7.54
CA GLY A 44 1.75 2.28 -7.09
C GLY A 44 1.43 2.14 -5.61
N PHE A 45 0.86 1.00 -5.21
CA PHE A 45 0.55 0.70 -3.82
C PHE A 45 1.75 0.93 -2.88
N ALA A 46 2.93 0.41 -3.22
CA ALA A 46 4.13 0.51 -2.38
C ALA A 46 4.62 1.96 -2.26
N THR A 47 4.43 2.77 -3.32
CA THR A 47 4.72 4.21 -3.31
C THR A 47 3.82 4.93 -2.33
N LEU A 48 2.50 4.75 -2.44
CA LEU A 48 1.50 5.37 -1.56
C LEU A 48 1.69 4.95 -0.09
N LEU A 49 1.99 3.68 0.13
CA LEU A 49 2.31 3.17 1.47
C LEU A 49 3.56 3.84 2.04
N LYS A 50 4.60 4.06 1.23
CA LYS A 50 5.82 4.70 1.69
C LYS A 50 5.67 6.20 1.91
N GLU A 51 4.79 6.89 1.18
CA GLU A 51 4.44 8.28 1.47
C GLU A 51 3.74 8.42 2.83
N THR A 52 2.89 7.44 3.17
CA THR A 52 2.15 7.45 4.45
C THR A 52 2.97 6.89 5.62
N VAL A 53 3.85 5.92 5.34
CA VAL A 53 4.74 5.26 6.30
C VAL A 53 6.17 5.29 5.74
N PRO A 54 6.92 6.39 5.89
CA PRO A 54 8.25 6.56 5.27
C PRO A 54 9.28 5.48 5.61
N ASP A 55 9.17 4.90 6.81
CA ASP A 55 10.09 3.88 7.32
C ASP A 55 9.79 2.47 6.80
N VAL A 56 8.72 2.28 6.03
CA VAL A 56 8.34 0.97 5.48
C VAL A 56 9.40 0.46 4.49
N ARG A 57 9.76 -0.81 4.63
CA ARG A 57 10.66 -1.49 3.70
C ARG A 57 9.87 -2.14 2.57
N ALA A 58 10.10 -1.71 1.33
CA ALA A 58 9.53 -2.36 0.16
C ALA A 58 10.54 -3.34 -0.45
N VAL A 59 10.07 -4.55 -0.77
CA VAL A 59 10.83 -5.57 -1.50
C VAL A 59 10.02 -6.06 -2.71
N HIS A 60 10.72 -6.48 -3.76
CA HIS A 60 10.17 -7.03 -4.99
C HIS A 60 10.72 -8.44 -5.19
#